data_AF-A0A1J4S8X4-F1
#
_entry.id   AF-A0A1J4S8X4-F1
#
_cell.length_a   1.000
_cell.length_b   1.000
_cell.length_c   1.000
_cell.angle_alpha   90.00
_cell.angle_beta   90.00
_cell.angle_gamma   90.00
#
_symmetry.space_group_name_H-M   'P 1'
#
loop_
_entity.id
_entity.type
_entity.pdbx_description
1 polymer ?
#
loop_
_entity_poly.entity_id
_entity_poly.type
_entity_poly.pdbx_seq_one_letter_code
_entity_poly.pdbx_strand_id
1 'polypeptide(L)'
;MVLDTKTWEQSVAFYLEQNALVESYVRNDHLDFTIDYEFSGSQHTYLPDFLVKMKKGATLILEVKGFEDEQDRAKYEAAKRWCAAVSAWGKMGAWRFAVCRDPKKLNDIIANHN
;
A
#
# COMPACT_ATOMS: atom_id res chain seq x y z
N MET A 1 9.45 -7.21 20.76
CA MET A 1 10.53 -6.90 19.80
C MET A 1 9.90 -5.99 18.76
N VAL A 2 10.09 -4.67 18.88
CA VAL A 2 9.58 -3.71 17.89
C VAL A 2 10.49 -3.88 16.67
N LEU A 3 10.01 -4.56 15.64
CA LEU A 3 10.74 -4.70 14.39
C LEU A 3 10.76 -3.33 13.72
N ASP A 4 11.96 -2.80 13.42
CA ASP A 4 12.19 -1.46 12.89
C ASP A 4 11.44 -1.22 11.57
N THR A 5 10.20 -0.70 11.65
CA THR A 5 9.38 -0.32 10.49
C THR A 5 10.15 0.63 9.57
N LYS A 6 10.93 1.57 10.12
CA LYS A 6 11.77 2.49 9.32
C LYS A 6 12.82 1.78 8.47
N THR A 7 13.49 0.76 9.01
CA THR A 7 14.48 -0.03 8.27
C THR A 7 13.80 -0.84 7.15
N TRP A 8 12.58 -1.30 7.39
CA TRP A 8 11.79 -2.01 6.40
C TRP A 8 11.29 -1.10 5.29
N GLU A 9 10.78 0.09 5.63
CA GLU A 9 10.39 1.12 4.66
C GLU A 9 11.57 1.53 3.78
N GLN A 10 12.76 1.75 4.36
CA GLN A 10 13.97 2.04 3.61
C GLN A 10 14.34 0.89 2.65
N SER A 11 14.23 -0.35 3.12
CA SER A 11 14.48 -1.54 2.29
C SER A 11 13.46 -1.65 1.16
N VAL A 12 12.18 -1.37 1.44
CA VAL A 12 11.11 -1.36 0.45
C VAL A 12 11.36 -0.28 -0.61
N ALA A 13 11.69 0.94 -0.22
CA ALA A 13 12.02 2.02 -1.15
C ALA A 13 13.19 1.63 -2.07
N PHE A 14 14.25 1.03 -1.52
CA PHE A 14 15.38 0.53 -2.30
C PHE A 14 14.96 -0.52 -3.33
N TYR A 15 14.10 -1.48 -2.95
CA TYR A 15 13.61 -2.50 -3.88
C TYR A 15 12.65 -1.93 -4.94
N LEU A 16 11.82 -0.94 -4.59
CA LEU A 16 10.96 -0.25 -5.57
C LEU A 16 11.79 0.48 -6.64
N GLU A 17 12.85 1.18 -6.22
CA GLU A 17 13.76 1.89 -7.12
C GLU A 17 14.42 0.97 -8.16
N GLN A 18 14.74 -0.27 -7.77
CA GLN A 18 15.40 -1.25 -8.65
C GLN A 18 14.44 -2.09 -9.50
N ASN A 19 13.13 -1.99 -9.25
CA ASN A 19 12.17 -2.91 -9.86
C ASN A 19 11.74 -2.42 -11.26
N ALA A 20 12.05 -3.22 -12.29
CA ALA A 20 11.74 -2.88 -13.68
C ALA A 20 10.24 -2.76 -14.01
N LEU A 21 9.34 -3.24 -13.15
CA LEU A 21 7.88 -3.16 -13.32
C LEU A 21 7.27 -1.89 -12.69
N VAL A 22 8.03 -1.20 -11.83
CA VAL A 22 7.65 0.07 -11.22
C VAL A 22 7.99 1.20 -12.18
N GLU A 23 7.05 2.11 -12.38
CA GLU A 23 7.22 3.33 -13.17
C GLU A 23 7.69 4.48 -12.28
N SER A 24 7.02 4.66 -11.15
CA SER A 24 7.37 5.63 -10.12
C SER A 24 6.76 5.22 -8.78
N TYR A 25 7.26 5.76 -7.68
CA TYR A 25 6.68 5.57 -6.36
C TYR A 25 6.87 6.82 -5.52
N VAL A 26 6.07 6.93 -4.48
CA VAL A 26 6.18 8.01 -3.50
C VAL A 26 5.80 7.47 -2.13
N ARG A 27 6.54 7.89 -1.09
CA ARG A 27 6.11 7.71 0.29
C ARG A 27 4.95 8.64 0.57
N ASN A 28 3.98 8.19 1.33
CA ASN A 28 2.88 9.02 1.80
C ASN A 28 3.29 9.93 2.98
N ASP A 29 4.47 10.53 2.85
CA ASP A 29 5.01 11.49 3.80
C ASP A 29 4.62 12.88 3.28
N HIS A 30 3.73 13.56 4.01
CA HIS A 30 3.16 14.87 3.64
C HIS A 30 2.28 14.93 2.38
N LEU A 31 1.83 13.80 1.82
CA LEU A 31 0.85 13.79 0.73
C LEU A 31 -0.60 13.88 1.22
N ASP A 32 -0.84 13.58 2.50
CA ASP A 32 -2.17 13.50 3.12
C ASP A 32 -3.15 12.60 2.35
N PHE A 33 -2.63 11.58 1.66
CA PHE A 33 -3.48 10.59 1.01
C PHE A 33 -4.04 9.65 2.09
N THR A 34 -5.32 9.78 2.38
CA THR A 34 -5.96 9.03 3.45
C THR A 34 -7.17 8.24 2.97
N ILE A 35 -7.47 7.16 3.70
CA ILE A 35 -8.65 6.32 3.50
C ILE A 35 -9.40 6.22 4.82
N ASP A 36 -10.64 6.69 4.83
CA ASP A 36 -11.48 6.58 6.02
C ASP A 36 -12.03 5.16 6.18
N TYR A 37 -12.11 4.70 7.42
CA TYR A 37 -12.64 3.40 7.78
C TYR A 37 -13.37 3.46 9.13
N GLU A 38 -14.28 2.50 9.34
CA GLU A 38 -14.93 2.31 10.64
C GLU A 38 -14.31 1.10 11.33
N PHE A 39 -14.05 1.23 12.63
CA PHE A 39 -13.64 0.13 13.48
C PHE A 39 -14.24 0.31 14.88
N SER A 40 -14.85 -0.75 15.43
CA SER A 40 -15.49 -0.72 16.74
C SER A 40 -16.48 0.44 16.93
N GLY A 41 -17.26 0.76 15.88
CA GLY A 41 -18.28 1.82 15.90
C GLY A 41 -17.73 3.25 15.88
N SER A 42 -16.43 3.43 15.62
CA SER A 42 -15.77 4.74 15.54
C SER A 42 -15.14 4.95 14.17
N GLN A 43 -15.16 6.19 13.68
CA GLN A 43 -14.46 6.59 12.46
C GLN A 43 -12.97 6.75 12.72
N HIS A 44 -12.17 6.25 11.78
CA HIS A 44 -10.73 6.33 11.78
C HIS A 44 -10.23 6.64 10.38
N THR A 45 -8.99 7.14 10.31
CA THR A 45 -8.33 7.47 9.05
C THR A 45 -7.07 6.63 8.93
N TYR A 46 -6.93 5.95 7.80
CA TYR A 46 -5.78 5.14 7.44
C TYR A 46 -4.87 5.92 6.49
N LEU A 47 -3.58 6.02 6.85
CA LEU A 47 -2.52 6.62 6.05
C LEU A 47 -1.59 5.48 5.58
N PRO A 48 -1.68 5.01 4.32
CA PRO A 48 -0.79 3.97 3.79
C PRO A 48 0.64 4.46 3.64
N ASP A 49 1.64 3.57 3.67
CA ASP A 49 3.06 3.97 3.58
C ASP A 49 3.50 4.46 2.20
N PHE A 50 3.10 3.78 1.12
CA PHE A 50 3.55 4.07 -0.25
C PHE A 50 2.41 4.04 -1.27
N LEU A 51 2.55 4.90 -2.28
CA LEU A 51 1.84 4.80 -3.54
C LEU A 51 2.83 4.45 -4.65
N VAL A 52 2.55 3.39 -5.40
CA VAL A 52 3.44 2.85 -6.43
C VAL A 52 2.71 2.84 -7.77
N LYS A 53 3.23 3.54 -8.76
CA LYS A 53 2.73 3.50 -10.13
C LYS A 53 3.42 2.36 -10.87
N MET A 54 2.62 1.44 -11.40
CA MET A 54 3.09 0.30 -12.19
C MET A 54 3.18 0.70 -13.67
N LYS A 55 4.15 0.16 -14.40
CA LYS A 55 4.34 0.47 -15.84
C LYS A 55 3.16 0.13 -16.73
N LYS A 56 2.32 -0.84 -16.34
CA LYS A 56 1.07 -1.16 -17.06
C LYS A 56 -0.10 -0.24 -16.69
N GLY A 57 0.13 0.80 -15.90
CA GLY A 57 -0.81 1.88 -15.60
C GLY A 57 -1.59 1.73 -14.30
N ALA A 58 -1.50 0.59 -13.60
CA ALA A 58 -2.12 0.43 -12.28
C ALA A 58 -1.40 1.24 -11.20
N THR A 59 -2.13 1.72 -10.20
CA THR A 59 -1.56 2.30 -8.98
C THR A 59 -1.75 1.31 -7.84
N LEU A 60 -0.68 0.98 -7.14
CA LEU A 60 -0.66 0.10 -5.98
C LEU A 60 -0.48 0.92 -4.70
N ILE A 61 -1.42 0.79 -3.79
CA ILE A 61 -1.27 1.21 -2.39
C ILE A 61 -0.52 0.10 -1.67
N LEU A 62 0.64 0.43 -1.09
CA LEU A 62 1.52 -0.54 -0.45
C LEU A 62 1.74 -0.16 1.02
N GLU A 63 1.34 -1.07 1.90
CA GLU A 63 1.62 -1.01 3.34
C GLU A 63 2.82 -1.88 3.71
N VAL A 64 3.70 -1.41 4.59
CA VAL A 64 4.85 -2.15 5.10
C VAL A 64 4.60 -2.49 6.57
N LYS A 65 4.28 -3.75 6.85
CA LYS A 65 3.94 -4.15 8.22
C LYS A 65 4.34 -5.57 8.55
N GLY A 66 5.07 -5.75 9.66
CA GLY A 66 5.53 -7.07 10.10
C GLY A 66 4.45 -7.91 10.79
N PHE A 67 3.63 -7.29 11.63
CA PHE A 67 2.57 -7.97 12.38
C PHE A 67 1.23 -7.28 12.15
N GLU A 68 0.19 -8.07 11.91
CA GLU A 68 -1.17 -7.61 11.65
C GLU A 68 -2.05 -7.89 12.86
N ASP A 69 -2.74 -6.86 13.36
CA ASP A 69 -3.80 -7.00 14.36
C ASP A 69 -5.21 -6.89 13.75
N GLU A 70 -6.23 -6.96 14.60
CA GLU A 70 -7.63 -6.88 14.14
C GLU A 70 -7.99 -5.50 13.55
N GLN A 71 -7.42 -4.43 14.09
CA GLN A 71 -7.65 -3.09 13.57
C GLN A 71 -6.99 -2.91 12.20
N ASP A 72 -5.83 -3.53 11.97
CA ASP A 72 -5.17 -3.55 10.67
C ASP A 72 -6.01 -4.26 9.61
N ARG A 73 -6.66 -5.37 9.96
CA ARG A 73 -7.61 -6.02 9.05
C ARG A 73 -8.72 -5.08 8.62
N ALA A 74 -9.28 -4.29 9.55
CA ALA A 74 -10.30 -3.31 9.23
C ALA A 74 -9.78 -2.24 8.26
N LYS A 75 -8.56 -1.70 8.49
CA LYS A 75 -7.89 -0.77 7.57
C LYS A 75 -7.71 -1.39 6.18
N TYR A 76 -7.22 -2.62 6.12
CA TYR A 76 -6.92 -3.30 4.86
C TYR A 76 -8.17 -3.61 4.05
N GLU A 77 -9.24 -4.03 4.70
CA GLU A 77 -10.53 -4.24 4.03
C GLU A 77 -11.13 -2.92 3.53
N ALA A 78 -10.98 -1.83 4.29
CA ALA A 78 -11.36 -0.50 3.81
C ALA A 78 -10.53 -0.07 2.58
N ALA A 79 -9.21 -0.24 2.63
CA ALA A 79 -8.32 0.08 1.51
C ALA A 79 -8.66 -0.73 0.25
N LYS A 80 -8.94 -2.03 0.38
CA LYS A 80 -9.40 -2.87 -0.73
C LYS A 80 -10.72 -2.38 -1.33
N ARG A 81 -11.70 -2.04 -0.48
CA ARG A 81 -13.00 -1.50 -0.93
C ARG A 81 -12.82 -0.17 -1.66
N TRP A 82 -11.99 0.72 -1.12
CA TRP A 82 -11.66 1.99 -1.74
C TRP A 82 -11.00 1.79 -3.11
N CYS A 83 -10.00 0.91 -3.21
CA CYS A 83 -9.36 0.55 -4.48
C CYS A 83 -10.34 0.00 -5.51
N ALA A 84 -11.27 -0.86 -5.08
CA ALA A 84 -12.32 -1.41 -5.95
C ALA A 84 -13.25 -0.30 -6.48
N ALA A 85 -13.68 0.62 -5.60
CA ALA A 85 -14.54 1.74 -5.98
C ALA A 85 -13.85 2.69 -6.96
N VAL A 86 -12.60 3.08 -6.69
CA VAL A 86 -11.83 3.98 -7.58
C VAL A 86 -11.53 3.32 -8.92
N SER A 87 -11.21 2.01 -8.92
CA SER A 87 -11.02 1.25 -10.15
C SER A 87 -12.31 1.18 -10.98
N ALA A 88 -13.45 0.94 -10.34
CA ALA A 88 -14.76 0.90 -11.00
C ALA A 88 -15.17 2.27 -11.55
N TRP A 89 -14.77 3.36 -10.89
CA TRP A 89 -14.99 4.72 -11.40
C TRP A 89 -14.23 4.99 -12.71
N GLY A 90 -13.11 4.30 -12.94
CA GLY A 90 -12.41 4.25 -14.23
C GLY A 90 -11.63 5.51 -14.62
N LYS A 91 -11.85 6.65 -13.95
CA LYS A 91 -11.16 7.92 -14.28
C LYS A 91 -9.71 7.99 -13.82
N MET A 92 -9.31 7.16 -12.85
CA MET A 92 -7.98 7.19 -12.22
C MET A 92 -7.17 5.91 -12.51
N GLY A 93 -7.58 5.11 -13.50
CA GLY A 93 -6.99 3.81 -13.80
C GLY A 93 -7.34 2.75 -12.75
N ALA A 94 -6.66 1.61 -12.80
CA ALA A 94 -6.84 0.53 -11.83
C ALA A 94 -6.05 0.83 -10.55
N TRP A 95 -6.69 0.60 -9.41
CA TRP A 95 -6.09 0.72 -8.08
C TRP A 95 -6.10 -0.62 -7.37
N ARG A 96 -4.99 -0.95 -6.70
CA ARG A 96 -4.82 -2.20 -5.97
C ARG A 96 -4.23 -1.92 -4.60
N PHE A 97 -4.38 -2.88 -3.69
CA PHE A 97 -3.85 -2.80 -2.33
C PHE A 97 -3.02 -4.04 -2.00
N ALA A 98 -1.83 -3.85 -1.43
CA ALA A 98 -0.99 -4.94 -0.95
C ALA A 98 -0.28 -4.59 0.36
N VAL A 99 0.09 -5.64 1.11
CA VAL A 99 0.85 -5.53 2.37
C VAL A 99 2.16 -6.28 2.22
N CYS A 100 3.27 -5.56 2.34
CA CYS A 100 4.62 -6.10 2.42
C CYS A 100 4.96 -6.47 3.87
N ARG A 101 5.00 -7.78 4.14
CA ARG A 101 5.37 -8.33 5.47
C ARG A 101 6.83 -8.71 5.60
N ASP A 102 7.55 -8.69 4.49
CA ASP A 102 8.98 -8.95 4.40
C ASP A 102 9.49 -8.22 3.14
N PRO A 103 10.39 -7.22 3.29
CA PRO A 103 10.95 -6.49 2.16
C PRO A 103 11.52 -7.39 1.05
N LYS A 104 12.04 -8.57 1.40
CA LYS A 104 12.60 -9.52 0.42
C LYS A 104 11.55 -10.09 -0.54
N LYS A 105 10.27 -10.11 -0.13
CA LYS A 105 9.15 -10.59 -0.95
C LYS A 105 8.51 -9.48 -1.79
N LEU A 106 9.02 -8.25 -1.73
CA LEU A 106 8.42 -7.13 -2.43
C LEU A 106 8.33 -7.38 -3.94
N ASN A 107 9.37 -7.95 -4.56
CA ASN A 107 9.38 -8.21 -5.99
C ASN A 107 8.24 -9.16 -6.42
N ASP A 108 7.95 -10.18 -5.62
CA ASP A 108 6.82 -11.09 -5.88
C ASP A 108 5.48 -10.37 -5.75
N ILE A 109 5.35 -9.48 -4.75
CA ILE A 109 4.15 -8.65 -4.58
C ILE A 109 3.95 -7.75 -5.79
N ILE A 110 4.99 -7.05 -6.24
CA ILE A 110 4.93 -6.18 -7.43
C ILE A 110 4.58 -6.99 -8.68
N ALA A 111 5.19 -8.16 -8.88
CA ALA A 111 4.92 -9.02 -10.04
C ALA A 111 3.45 -9.45 -10.12
N ASN A 112 2.81 -9.75 -8.98
CA ASN A 112 1.40 -10.12 -8.92
C ASN A 112 0.43 -8.96 -9.21
N HIS A 113 0.91 -7.71 -9.16
CA HIS A 113 0.11 -6.50 -9.30
C HIS A 113 0.40 -5.68 -10.57
N ASN A 114 1.29 -6.16 -11.44
CA ASN A 114 1.66 -5.52 -12.71
C ASN A 114 0.69 -5.80 -13.86
#